data_AF-A0A941ZX48-F1
#
_entry.id   AF-A0A941ZX48-F1
#
_cell.length_a   1.000
_cell.length_b   1.000
_cell.length_c   1.000
_cell.angle_alpha   90.00
_cell.angle_beta   90.00
_cell.angle_gamma   90.00
#
_symmetry.space_group_name_H-M   'P 1'
#
loop_
_entity.id
_entity.type
_entity.pdbx_description
1 polymer ?
#
loop_
_entity_poly.entity_id
_entity_poly.type
_entity_poly.pdbx_seq_one_letter_code
_entity_poly.pdbx_strand_id
1 'polypeptide(L)'
;MAEITTQQMAQLMIGVARSQLALIDSIENSKAGFKFTHVRPTLETASRIRSNHAETLADFPSRLLLQMLGRNSPDLERVAHELETLCGGISPVPPREGTAPDTDAASLDMTQN
;
A
#
# COMPACT_ATOMS: atom_id res chain seq x y z
N MET A 1 22.45 -16.04 14.45
CA MET A 1 21.42 -15.02 14.18
C MET A 1 20.08 -15.74 14.23
N ALA A 2 19.06 -15.13 14.83
CA ALA A 2 17.72 -15.73 14.79
C ALA A 2 17.15 -15.55 13.37
N GLU A 3 16.70 -16.63 12.74
CA GLU A 3 15.97 -16.56 11.48
C GLU A 3 14.50 -16.23 11.79
N ILE A 4 14.01 -15.10 11.27
CA ILE A 4 12.62 -14.68 11.42
C ILE A 4 11.79 -15.33 10.30
N THR A 5 10.74 -16.05 10.69
CA THR A 5 9.76 -16.59 9.74
C THR A 5 8.82 -15.50 9.25
N THR A 6 8.18 -15.70 8.09
CA THR A 6 7.18 -14.73 7.59
C THR A 6 6.02 -14.53 8.55
N GLN A 7 5.61 -15.58 9.28
CA GLN A 7 4.58 -15.48 10.30
C GLN A 7 5.02 -14.62 11.50
N GLN A 8 6.27 -14.74 11.93
CA GLN A 8 6.84 -13.88 12.97
C GLN A 8 6.96 -12.42 12.48
N MET A 9 7.33 -12.22 11.21
CA MET A 9 7.34 -10.90 10.59
C MET A 9 5.92 -10.30 10.54
N ALA A 10 4.91 -11.09 10.18
CA ALA A 10 3.51 -10.67 10.16
C ALA A 10 3.04 -10.23 11.55
N GLN A 11 3.32 -11.04 12.58
CA GLN A 11 3.02 -10.69 13.97
C GLN A 11 3.71 -9.38 14.39
N LEU A 12 4.97 -9.20 14.00
CA LEU A 12 5.73 -7.98 14.28
C LEU A 12 5.10 -6.76 13.59
N MET A 13 4.78 -6.86 12.30
CA MET A 13 4.16 -5.77 11.54
C MET A 13 2.78 -5.38 12.08
N ILE A 14 1.96 -6.37 12.47
CA ILE A 14 0.68 -6.13 13.15
C ILE A 14 0.91 -5.45 14.50
N GLY A 15 1.90 -5.90 15.27
CA GLY A 15 2.27 -5.29 16.56
C GLY A 15 2.70 -3.82 16.40
N VAL A 16 3.52 -3.53 15.40
CA VAL A 16 3.95 -2.16 15.05
C VAL A 16 2.73 -1.30 14.70
N ALA A 17 1.87 -1.74 13.78
CA ALA A 17 0.67 -0.99 13.41
C ALA A 17 -0.27 -0.76 14.60
N ARG A 18 -0.45 -1.76 15.47
CA ARG A 18 -1.25 -1.63 16.71
C ARG A 18 -0.67 -0.60 17.68
N SER A 19 0.66 -0.59 17.85
CA SER A 19 1.32 0.40 18.71
C SER A 19 1.14 1.83 18.17
N GLN A 20 1.21 2.00 16.85
CA GLN A 20 1.00 3.28 16.18
C GLN A 20 -0.45 3.75 16.28
N LEU A 21 -1.41 2.83 16.17
CA LEU A 21 -2.83 3.13 16.40
C LEU A 21 -3.04 3.66 17.82
N ALA A 22 -2.49 2.99 18.84
CA ALA A 22 -2.60 3.43 20.24
C ALA A 22 -2.01 4.83 20.46
N LEU A 23 -0.91 5.17 19.78
CA LEU A 23 -0.33 6.53 19.82
C LEU A 23 -1.28 7.56 19.19
N ILE A 24 -1.87 7.26 18.03
CA ILE A 24 -2.84 8.14 17.38
C ILE A 24 -4.06 8.37 18.29
N ASP A 25 -4.60 7.29 18.86
CA ASP A 25 -5.74 7.35 19.78
C ASP A 25 -5.41 8.18 21.03
N SER A 26 -4.20 8.03 21.58
CA SER A 26 -3.73 8.82 22.73
C SER A 26 -3.67 10.31 22.40
N ILE A 27 -3.18 10.67 21.20
CA ILE A 27 -3.07 12.08 20.78
C ILE A 27 -4.46 12.68 20.54
N GLU A 28 -5.36 11.95 19.88
CA GLU A 28 -6.74 12.36 19.64
C GLU A 28 -7.50 12.61 20.95
N ASN A 29 -7.31 11.76 21.96
CA ASN A 29 -7.91 11.93 23.28
C ASN A 29 -7.27 13.07 24.09
N SER A 30 -6.00 13.41 23.85
CA SER A 30 -5.27 14.43 24.63
C SER A 30 -5.39 15.84 24.07
N LYS A 31 -5.63 16.00 22.76
CA LYS A 31 -5.61 17.30 22.08
C LYS A 31 -6.97 17.60 21.42
N ALA A 32 -7.72 18.52 22.02
CA ALA A 32 -8.96 19.02 21.44
C ALA A 32 -8.75 19.49 19.99
N GLY A 33 -9.58 18.99 19.08
CA GLY A 33 -9.55 19.33 17.66
C GLY A 33 -8.55 18.52 16.82
N PHE A 34 -7.67 17.70 17.41
CA PHE A 34 -6.92 16.71 16.65
C PHE A 34 -7.79 15.48 16.39
N LYS A 35 -7.91 15.09 15.14
CA LYS A 35 -8.67 13.92 14.69
C LYS A 35 -7.88 13.13 13.68
N PHE A 36 -8.20 11.85 13.54
CA PHE A 36 -7.66 10.97 12.50
C PHE A 36 -7.61 11.59 11.08
N THR A 37 -8.56 12.47 10.73
CA THR A 37 -8.59 13.19 9.45
C THR A 37 -7.30 13.94 9.12
N HIS A 38 -6.52 14.34 10.13
CA HIS A 38 -5.25 15.05 9.93
C HIS A 38 -4.08 14.10 9.64
N VAL A 39 -4.14 12.85 10.11
CA VAL A 39 -3.06 11.86 9.96
C VAL A 39 -3.23 11.05 8.67
N ARG A 40 -4.48 10.81 8.27
CA ARG A 40 -4.83 9.97 7.12
C ARG A 40 -4.09 10.35 5.83
N PRO A 41 -3.99 11.63 5.40
CA PRO A 41 -3.30 11.96 4.16
C PRO A 41 -1.81 11.58 4.18
N THR A 42 -1.13 11.80 5.31
CA THR A 42 0.27 11.43 5.49
C THR A 42 0.47 9.91 5.43
N LEU A 43 -0.44 9.14 6.04
CA LEU A 43 -0.41 7.68 5.95
C LEU A 43 -0.71 7.18 4.54
N GLU A 44 -1.62 7.81 3.81
CA GLU A 44 -1.91 7.47 2.40
C GLU A 44 -0.71 7.75 1.47
N THR A 45 0.07 8.79 1.76
CA THR A 45 1.34 9.04 1.07
C THR A 45 2.39 7.99 1.42
N ALA A 46 2.55 7.69 2.72
CA ALA A 46 3.53 6.71 3.20
C ALA A 46 3.21 5.27 2.78
N SER A 47 1.93 4.95 2.55
CA SER A 47 1.48 3.63 2.08
C SER A 47 1.58 3.44 0.59
N ARG A 48 1.86 4.54 -0.15
CA ARG A 48 1.87 4.57 -1.61
C ARG A 48 0.61 3.96 -2.23
N ILE A 49 -0.54 3.98 -1.53
CA ILE A 49 -1.75 3.30 -2.00
C ILE A 49 -2.33 3.90 -3.28
N ARG A 50 -1.99 5.16 -3.58
CA ARG A 50 -2.32 5.87 -4.83
C ARG A 50 -1.15 5.96 -5.82
N SER A 51 -0.06 5.25 -5.57
CA SER A 51 1.14 5.28 -6.40
C SER A 51 1.05 4.27 -7.54
N ASN A 52 1.61 4.63 -8.70
CA ASN A 52 1.81 3.70 -9.82
C ASN A 52 3.06 2.81 -9.67
N HIS A 53 3.72 2.88 -8.51
CA HIS A 53 4.90 2.07 -8.22
C HIS A 53 4.49 0.76 -7.56
N ALA A 54 5.32 -0.27 -7.78
CA ALA A 54 5.22 -1.53 -7.05
C ALA A 54 5.21 -1.30 -5.53
N GLU A 55 4.39 -2.09 -4.84
CA GLU A 55 4.33 -2.07 -3.39
C GLU A 55 5.63 -2.64 -2.82
N THR A 56 6.15 -1.99 -1.79
CA THR A 56 7.35 -2.43 -1.11
C THR A 56 7.05 -2.81 0.34
N LEU A 57 7.92 -3.63 0.93
CA LEU A 57 7.84 -4.01 2.33
C LEU A 57 7.83 -2.79 3.27
N ALA A 58 8.47 -1.68 2.87
CA ALA A 58 8.52 -0.45 3.66
C ALA A 58 7.16 0.27 3.71
N ASP A 59 6.31 0.10 2.69
CA ASP A 59 4.98 0.71 2.62
C ASP A 59 3.95 -0.08 3.43
N PHE A 60 4.26 -1.33 3.80
CA PHE A 60 3.31 -2.28 4.36
C PHE A 60 2.78 -1.90 5.76
N PRO A 61 3.59 -1.41 6.73
CA PRO A 61 3.08 -1.01 8.05
C PRO A 61 2.05 0.11 7.98
N SER A 62 2.22 1.08 7.08
CA SER A 62 1.28 2.20 6.94
C SER A 62 -0.03 1.75 6.28
N ARG A 63 -0.01 0.74 5.41
CA ARG A 63 -1.22 0.07 4.87
C ARG A 63 -1.99 -0.66 5.97
N LEU A 64 -1.31 -1.44 6.80
CA LEU A 64 -1.94 -2.10 7.97
C LEU A 64 -2.57 -1.08 8.91
N LEU A 65 -1.86 0.02 9.19
CA LEU A 65 -2.39 1.08 10.04
C LEU A 65 -3.62 1.76 9.42
N LEU A 66 -3.63 2.03 8.11
CA LEU A 66 -4.81 2.56 7.39
C LEU A 66 -6.00 1.59 7.48
N GLN A 67 -5.76 0.28 7.34
CA GLN A 67 -6.79 -0.74 7.49
C GLN A 67 -7.40 -0.71 8.90
N MET A 68 -6.56 -0.66 9.94
CA MET A 68 -7.00 -0.60 11.34
C MET A 68 -7.77 0.67 11.66
N LEU A 69 -7.35 1.82 11.12
CA LEU A 69 -8.07 3.10 11.26
C LEU A 69 -9.42 3.07 10.54
N GLY A 70 -9.55 2.27 9.49
CA GLY A 70 -10.83 1.91 8.87
C GLY A 70 -11.69 0.94 9.69
N ARG A 71 -11.28 0.61 10.92
CA ARG A 71 -11.93 -0.35 11.83
C ARG A 71 -11.96 -1.79 11.29
N ASN A 72 -10.99 -2.14 10.44
CA ASN A 72 -10.80 -3.49 9.95
C ASN A 72 -9.62 -4.13 10.69
N SER A 73 -9.84 -5.23 11.40
CA SER A 73 -8.74 -5.94 12.05
C SER A 73 -7.94 -6.73 11.00
N PRO A 74 -6.61 -6.58 10.94
CA PRO A 74 -5.78 -7.40 10.07
C PRO A 74 -5.80 -8.86 10.54
N ASP A 75 -5.94 -9.78 9.59
CA ASP A 75 -5.86 -11.21 9.81
C ASP A 75 -4.42 -11.70 9.64
N LEU A 76 -3.94 -12.53 10.57
CA LEU A 76 -2.51 -12.91 10.59
C LEU A 76 -2.11 -13.71 9.35
N GLU A 77 -2.93 -14.68 8.94
CA GLU A 77 -2.63 -15.56 7.81
C GLU A 77 -2.65 -14.77 6.50
N ARG A 78 -3.62 -13.86 6.34
CA ARG A 78 -3.64 -12.94 5.20
C ARG A 78 -2.40 -12.05 5.14
N VAL A 79 -2.01 -11.45 6.27
CA VAL A 79 -0.83 -10.58 6.34
C VAL A 79 0.45 -11.36 6.04
N ALA A 80 0.57 -12.60 6.53
CA ALA A 80 1.69 -13.47 6.20
C ALA A 80 1.76 -13.76 4.70
N HIS A 81 0.65 -14.11 4.06
CA HIS A 81 0.60 -14.35 2.62
C HIS A 81 0.97 -13.09 1.80
N GLU A 82 0.48 -11.92 2.19
CA GLU A 82 0.86 -10.65 1.56
C GLU A 82 2.37 -10.36 1.72
N LEU A 83 2.94 -10.64 2.89
CA LEU A 83 4.39 -10.53 3.12
C LEU A 83 5.20 -11.52 2.29
N GLU A 84 4.74 -12.77 2.13
CA GLU A 84 5.41 -13.75 1.25
C GLU A 84 5.42 -13.28 -0.19
N THR A 85 4.30 -12.70 -0.65
CA THR A 85 4.16 -12.13 -1.98
C THR A 85 5.12 -10.95 -2.19
N LEU A 86 5.21 -10.05 -1.21
CA LEU A 86 6.10 -8.88 -1.23
C LEU A 86 7.58 -9.27 -1.14
N CYS A 87 7.94 -10.19 -0.25
CA CYS A 87 9.30 -10.69 -0.11
C CYS A 87 9.75 -11.55 -1.30
N GLY A 88 8.81 -12.25 -1.94
CA GLY A 88 9.03 -12.99 -3.18
C GLY A 88 9.17 -12.10 -4.41
N GLY A 89 9.01 -10.78 -4.28
CA GLY A 89 9.14 -9.82 -5.38
C GLY A 89 7.95 -9.83 -6.36
N ILE A 90 6.86 -10.51 -6.03
CA ILE A 90 5.64 -10.56 -6.83
C ILE A 90 4.81 -9.33 -6.45
N SER A 91 5.23 -8.14 -6.85
CA SER A 91 4.35 -6.97 -6.74
C SER A 91 3.28 -7.07 -7.84
N PRO A 92 1.98 -7.00 -7.50
CA PRO A 92 0.94 -6.89 -8.52
C PRO A 92 1.05 -5.48 -9.13
N VAL A 93 1.83 -5.34 -10.19
CA VAL A 93 1.73 -4.19 -11.08
C VAL A 93 0.35 -4.30 -11.74
N PRO A 94 -0.57 -3.34 -11.56
CA PRO A 94 -1.82 -3.36 -12.31
C PRO A 94 -1.46 -3.31 -13.81
N PRO A 95 -2.17 -4.05 -14.68
CA PRO A 95 -1.92 -4.02 -16.12
C PRO A 95 -1.92 -2.57 -16.62
N ARG A 96 -0.86 -2.15 -17.30
CA ARG A 96 -0.90 -0.96 -18.15
C ARG A 96 -1.86 -1.25 -19.29
N GLU A 97 -3.11 -0.80 -19.17
CA GLU A 97 -3.95 -0.62 -20.35
C GLU A 97 -3.35 0.48 -21.22
N GLY A 98 -3.05 0.15 -22.48
CA GLY A 98 -2.79 1.13 -23.53
C GLY A 98 -1.34 1.27 -24.00
N THR A 99 -0.69 0.19 -24.43
CA THR A 99 0.20 0.35 -25.59
C THR A 99 -0.71 0.40 -26.82
N ALA A 100 -1.02 1.60 -27.29
CA ALA A 100 -1.70 1.75 -28.58
C ALA A 100 -0.78 1.15 -29.66
N PRO A 101 -1.29 0.31 -30.57
CA PRO A 101 -0.52 -0.16 -31.70
C PRO A 101 -0.28 1.01 -32.65
N ASP A 102 0.98 1.25 -33.01
CA ASP A 102 1.37 2.10 -34.14
C ASP A 102 0.62 1.61 -35.39
N THR A 103 -0.47 2.30 -35.69
CA THR A 103 -1.25 2.15 -36.92
C THR A 103 -1.30 3.54 -37.53
N ASP A 104 -0.32 3.86 -38.37
CA ASP A 104 -0.52 4.09 -39.80
C ASP A 104 0.68 4.86 -40.38
N ALA A 105 1.75 4.13 -40.68
CA ALA A 105 2.85 4.59 -41.52
C ALA A 105 2.76 3.89 -42.89
N ALA A 106 1.58 3.84 -43.50
CA ALA A 106 1.39 3.59 -44.93
C ALA A 106 -0.11 3.49 -45.26
N SER A 107 -0.75 4.60 -45.66
CA SER A 107 -1.67 4.66 -46.81
C SER A 107 -2.45 5.98 -46.79
N LEU A 108 -2.25 6.81 -47.81
CA LEU A 108 -3.30 7.50 -48.60
C LEU A 108 -2.68 8.70 -49.34
N ASP A 109 -1.92 8.35 -50.36
CA ASP A 109 -1.83 9.10 -51.62
C ASP A 109 -3.23 9.16 -52.25
N MET A 110 -3.87 10.34 -52.23
CA MET A 110 -4.78 10.80 -53.29
C MET A 110 -5.32 12.21 -53.00
N THR A 111 -5.11 13.10 -53.98
CA THR A 111 -5.94 14.28 -54.29
C THR A 111 -5.73 15.55 -53.46
N GLN A 112 -4.90 16.47 -53.97
CA GLN A 112 -5.29 17.89 -54.03
C GLN A 112 -4.89 18.52 -55.37
N ASN A 113 -5.80 19.39 -55.80
CA ASN A 113 -6.06 19.98 -57.11
C ASN A 113 -5.36 21.33 -57.27
#